data_AF-X0W7G9-F1
#
_entry.id   AF-X0W7G9-F1
#
_cell.length_a   1.000
_cell.length_b   1.000
_cell.length_c   1.000
_cell.angle_alpha   90.00
_cell.angle_beta   90.00
_cell.angle_gamma   90.00
#
_symmetry.space_group_name_H-M   'P 1'
#
loop_
_entity.id
_entity.type
_entity.pdbx_description
1 polymer ?
#
loop_
_entity_poly.entity_id
_entity_poly.type
_entity_poly.pdbx_seq_one_letter_code
_entity_poly.pdbx_strand_id
1 'polypeptide(L)'
;MKELLETGVHFGHRTRKWNPKMARYIFTERKGIHIIDLEQTVDLFKMAYFHVRDRVGADGEILFVGTKKQVQSTIVEEAQRCGAHYVDRRWLGGTLTNFGTIKQSIERMK
;
A
#
# COMPACT_ATOMS: atom_id res chain seq x y z
N MET A 1 -18.13 -5.81 3.63
CA MET A 1 -18.47 -5.25 2.30
C MET A 1 -19.20 -3.90 2.42
N LYS A 2 -20.23 -3.78 3.28
CA LYS A 2 -20.93 -2.51 3.54
C LYS A 2 -20.00 -1.35 3.90
N GLU A 3 -19.06 -1.56 4.81
CA GLU A 3 -18.08 -0.54 5.22
C GLU A 3 -17.16 -0.09 4.05
N LEU A 4 -16.76 -1.00 3.15
CA LEU A 4 -15.94 -0.66 1.97
C LEU A 4 -16.71 0.21 0.96
N LEU A 5 -18.03 0.01 0.87
CA LEU A 5 -18.89 0.85 0.05
C LEU A 5 -19.07 2.24 0.68
N GLU A 6 -19.33 2.30 1.99
CA GLU A 6 -19.53 3.55 2.72
C GLU A 6 -18.28 4.43 2.77
N THR A 7 -17.11 3.83 2.91
CA THR A 7 -15.80 4.53 2.89
C THR A 7 -15.38 4.99 1.50
N GLY A 8 -16.03 4.51 0.43
CA GLY A 8 -15.73 4.93 -0.93
C GLY A 8 -14.45 4.34 -1.52
N VAL A 9 -13.91 3.24 -0.98
CA VAL A 9 -12.66 2.64 -1.50
C VAL A 9 -12.79 2.02 -2.90
N HIS A 10 -14.02 1.84 -3.38
CA HIS A 10 -14.32 1.32 -4.73
C HIS A 10 -14.09 2.36 -5.83
N PHE A 11 -13.89 3.64 -5.50
CA PHE A 11 -13.64 4.68 -6.50
C PHE A 11 -12.19 4.61 -7.01
N GLY A 12 -12.04 4.31 -8.29
CA GLY A 12 -10.78 4.36 -9.01
C GLY A 12 -10.48 5.74 -9.60
N HIS A 13 -9.64 5.74 -10.63
CA HIS A 13 -9.28 6.95 -11.36
C HIS A 13 -10.26 7.24 -12.52
N ARG A 14 -10.12 8.43 -13.11
CA ARG A 14 -10.81 8.78 -14.35
C ARG A 14 -10.34 7.89 -15.51
N THR A 15 -11.22 7.64 -16.46
CA THR A 15 -10.96 6.72 -17.60
C THR A 15 -9.79 7.10 -18.50
N ARG A 16 -9.41 8.37 -18.55
CA ARG A 16 -8.19 8.81 -19.25
C ARG A 16 -6.87 8.47 -18.54
N LYS A 17 -6.91 8.15 -17.24
CA LYS A 17 -5.74 7.86 -16.39
C LYS A 17 -5.80 6.44 -15.82
N TRP A 18 -6.04 5.46 -16.69
CA TRP A 18 -6.10 4.05 -16.31
C TRP A 18 -4.98 3.25 -16.97
N ASN A 19 -4.67 2.09 -16.39
CA ASN A 19 -3.73 1.13 -16.96
C ASN A 19 -4.54 -0.03 -17.57
N PRO A 20 -4.37 -0.39 -18.85
CA PRO A 20 -5.12 -1.48 -19.49
C PRO A 20 -5.07 -2.82 -18.76
N LYS A 21 -3.98 -3.11 -18.03
CA LYS A 21 -3.86 -4.33 -17.22
C LYS A 21 -4.84 -4.38 -16.03
N MET A 22 -5.46 -3.24 -15.68
CA MET A 22 -6.45 -3.15 -14.63
C MET A 22 -7.85 -3.57 -15.08
N ALA A 23 -8.09 -3.85 -16.37
CA ALA A 23 -9.41 -4.21 -16.89
C ALA A 23 -10.11 -5.31 -16.08
N ARG A 24 -9.36 -6.34 -15.66
CA ARG A 24 -9.88 -7.46 -14.86
C ARG A 24 -10.26 -7.14 -13.41
N TYR A 25 -9.89 -5.95 -12.93
CA TYR A 25 -10.19 -5.45 -11.57
C TYR A 25 -11.24 -4.34 -11.59
N ILE A 26 -11.65 -3.88 -12.78
CA ILE A 26 -12.64 -2.82 -12.96
C ILE A 26 -13.99 -3.50 -13.16
N PHE A 27 -14.92 -3.22 -12.25
CA PHE A 27 -16.29 -3.70 -12.33
C PHE A 27 -17.08 -2.94 -13.41
N THR A 28 -17.06 -1.61 -13.37
CA THR A 28 -17.76 -0.77 -14.34
C THR A 28 -17.21 0.66 -14.37
N GLU A 29 -17.74 1.49 -15.25
CA GLU A 29 -17.49 2.93 -15.30
C GLU A 29 -18.78 3.69 -14.99
N ARG A 30 -18.71 4.69 -14.11
CA ARG A 30 -19.83 5.61 -13.85
C ARG A 30 -19.35 7.04 -13.88
N LYS A 31 -19.96 7.87 -14.74
CA LYS A 31 -19.62 9.30 -14.89
C LYS A 31 -18.12 9.54 -15.14
N GLY A 32 -17.47 8.71 -15.95
CA GLY A 32 -16.04 8.87 -16.26
C GLY A 32 -15.06 8.38 -15.19
N ILE A 33 -15.53 7.70 -14.14
CA ILE A 33 -14.72 7.14 -13.05
C ILE A 33 -14.85 5.61 -13.08
N HIS A 34 -13.73 4.91 -13.03
CA HIS A 34 -13.72 3.45 -12.88
C HIS A 34 -14.13 3.05 -11.46
N ILE A 35 -15.00 2.05 -11.36
CA ILE A 35 -15.40 1.42 -10.11
C ILE A 35 -14.66 0.08 -10.02
N ILE A 36 -13.94 -0.12 -8.92
CA ILE A 36 -13.17 -1.32 -8.64
C ILE A 36 -14.09 -2.41 -8.09
N ASP A 37 -13.87 -3.65 -8.52
CA ASP A 37 -14.60 -4.82 -8.01
C ASP A 37 -14.24 -5.11 -6.54
N LEU A 38 -15.21 -4.91 -5.65
CA LEU A 38 -15.03 -5.14 -4.21
C LEU A 38 -15.09 -6.62 -3.82
N GLU A 39 -15.76 -7.47 -4.59
CA GLU A 39 -15.80 -8.91 -4.33
C GLU A 39 -14.40 -9.48 -4.53
N GLN A 40 -13.79 -9.19 -5.68
CA GLN A 40 -12.42 -9.55 -5.96
C GLN A 40 -11.43 -8.92 -4.96
N THR A 41 -11.67 -7.67 -4.55
CA THR A 41 -10.84 -7.00 -3.53
C THR A 41 -10.84 -7.76 -2.21
N VAL A 42 -11.99 -8.27 -1.75
CA VAL A 42 -12.09 -9.03 -0.49
C VAL A 42 -11.27 -10.32 -0.55
N ASP A 43 -11.31 -11.05 -1.66
CA ASP A 43 -10.58 -12.30 -1.79
C ASP A 43 -9.07 -12.09 -1.92
N LEU A 44 -8.64 -11.08 -2.70
CA LEU A 44 -7.25 -10.67 -2.79
C LEU A 44 -6.72 -10.17 -1.44
N PHE A 45 -7.55 -9.43 -0.69
CA PHE A 45 -7.19 -8.93 0.63
C PHE A 45 -6.96 -10.07 1.62
N LYS A 46 -7.80 -11.12 1.62
CA LYS A 46 -7.58 -12.31 2.45
C LYS A 46 -6.26 -13.01 2.11
N MET A 47 -5.93 -13.15 0.83
CA MET A 47 -4.66 -13.75 0.40
C MET A 47 -3.46 -12.91 0.88
N ALA A 48 -3.53 -11.58 0.72
CA ALA A 48 -2.49 -10.68 1.20
C ALA A 48 -2.34 -10.75 2.73
N TYR A 49 -3.46 -10.81 3.47
CA TYR A 49 -3.46 -10.95 4.92
C TYR A 49 -2.73 -12.22 5.38
N PHE A 50 -3.06 -13.38 4.80
CA PHE A 50 -2.38 -14.63 5.14
C PHE A 50 -0.89 -14.58 4.80
N HIS A 51 -0.53 -14.02 3.64
CA HIS A 51 0.87 -13.87 3.26
C HIS A 51 1.67 -13.00 4.25
N VAL A 52 1.12 -11.86 4.67
CA VAL A 52 1.77 -10.98 5.65
C VAL A 52 1.89 -11.68 7.01
N ARG A 53 0.82 -12.33 7.48
CA ARG A 53 0.83 -13.10 8.74
C ARG A 53 1.91 -14.16 8.73
N ASP A 54 1.98 -14.96 7.66
CA ASP A 54 2.93 -16.07 7.57
C ASP A 54 4.37 -15.55 7.45
N ARG A 55 4.59 -14.42 6.74
CA ARG A 55 5.91 -13.81 6.64
C ARG A 55 6.41 -13.29 7.98
N VAL A 56 5.57 -12.59 8.73
CA VAL A 56 5.90 -12.07 10.07
C VAL A 56 6.08 -13.21 11.07
N GLY A 57 5.25 -14.27 10.98
CA GLY A 57 5.39 -15.46 11.81
C GLY A 57 6.68 -16.26 11.57
N ALA A 58 7.35 -16.04 10.44
CA ALA A 58 8.67 -16.56 10.10
C ALA A 58 9.80 -15.54 10.31
N ASP A 59 9.64 -14.65 11.30
CA ASP A 59 10.56 -13.55 11.65
C ASP A 59 10.91 -12.63 10.48
N GLY A 60 9.99 -12.48 9.52
CA GLY A 60 10.13 -11.56 8.41
C GLY A 60 9.72 -10.13 8.78
N GLU A 61 10.47 -9.16 8.30
CA GLU A 61 10.14 -7.74 8.47
C GLU A 61 9.26 -7.22 7.33
N ILE A 62 8.36 -6.29 7.65
CA ILE A 62 7.50 -5.58 6.68
C ILE A 62 7.81 -4.09 6.76
N LEU A 63 8.11 -3.49 5.61
CA LEU A 63 8.35 -2.06 5.47
C LEU A 63 7.09 -1.36 4.95
N PHE A 64 6.56 -0.42 5.72
CA PHE A 64 5.45 0.42 5.30
C PHE A 64 5.96 1.59 4.45
N VAL A 65 5.35 1.85 3.29
CA VAL A 65 5.79 2.93 2.40
C VAL A 65 4.59 3.73 1.92
N GLY A 66 4.58 5.04 2.20
CA GLY A 66 3.54 5.94 1.72
C GLY A 66 3.97 7.40 1.77
N THR A 67 4.23 7.98 0.60
CA THR A 67 4.82 9.32 0.47
C THR A 67 3.79 10.44 0.20
N LYS A 68 2.53 10.07 -0.05
CA LYS A 68 1.47 11.03 -0.36
C LYS A 68 0.98 11.68 0.94
N LYS A 69 0.81 13.01 0.94
CA LYS A 69 0.30 13.77 2.11
C LYS A 69 -0.96 13.16 2.76
N GLN A 70 -1.85 12.59 1.96
CA GLN A 70 -3.10 11.97 2.42
C GLN A 70 -2.92 10.66 3.19
N VAL A 71 -1.79 9.97 3.03
CA VAL A 71 -1.54 8.64 3.65
C VAL A 71 -0.42 8.68 4.69
N GLN A 72 0.32 9.79 4.78
CA GLN A 72 1.50 9.92 5.65
C GLN A 72 1.16 9.64 7.11
N SER A 73 0.16 10.31 7.66
CA SER A 73 -0.23 10.12 9.07
C SER A 73 -0.65 8.68 9.36
N THR A 74 -1.48 8.10 8.49
CA THR A 74 -1.97 6.72 8.64
C THR A 74 -0.83 5.69 8.59
N ILE A 75 0.13 5.86 7.68
CA ILE A 75 1.28 4.95 7.57
C ILE A 75 2.15 5.03 8.82
N VAL A 76 2.41 6.23 9.33
CA VAL A 76 3.22 6.42 10.54
C VAL A 76 2.53 5.80 11.75
N GLU A 77 1.25 6.10 11.94
CA GLU A 77 0.45 5.63 13.08
C GLU A 77 0.36 4.11 13.12
N GLU A 78 -0.02 3.46 12.02
CA GLU A 78 -0.20 2.00 12.00
C GLU A 78 1.13 1.25 12.04
N ALA A 79 2.20 1.77 11.42
CA ALA A 79 3.51 1.17 11.52
C ALA A 79 4.07 1.25 12.95
N GLN A 80 3.92 2.39 13.63
CA GLN A 80 4.32 2.54 15.02
C GLN A 80 3.52 1.64 15.96
N ARG A 81 2.21 1.51 15.71
CA ARG A 81 1.32 0.64 16.50
C ARG A 81 1.74 -0.83 16.46
N CYS A 82 2.24 -1.31 15.33
CA CYS A 82 2.73 -2.70 15.19
C CYS A 82 4.25 -2.84 15.32
N GLY A 83 4.99 -1.75 15.58
CA GLY A 83 6.44 -1.76 15.71
C GLY A 83 7.21 -1.96 14.40
N ALA A 84 6.57 -1.77 13.24
CA ALA A 84 7.19 -1.93 11.93
C ALA A 84 7.95 -0.68 11.47
N HIS A 85 8.90 -0.87 10.57
CA HIS A 85 9.62 0.23 9.92
C HIS A 85 8.73 0.90 8.86
N TYR A 86 8.92 2.21 8.65
CA TYR A 86 8.15 2.97 7.65
C TYR A 86 8.95 4.04 6.91
N VAL A 87 8.44 4.43 5.74
CA VAL A 87 8.89 5.59 4.94
C VAL A 87 7.67 6.43 4.57
N ASP A 88 7.52 7.59 5.22
CA ASP A 88 6.39 8.51 5.04
C ASP A 88 6.74 9.72 4.14
N ARG A 89 8.01 10.11 4.05
CA ARG A 89 8.41 11.29 3.27
C ARG A 89 8.82 10.98 1.85
N ARG A 90 10.11 10.70 1.63
CA ARG A 90 10.70 10.50 0.31
C ARG A 90 11.36 9.13 0.27
N TRP A 91 11.00 8.34 -0.74
CA TRP A 91 11.73 7.14 -1.08
C TRP A 91 13.04 7.52 -1.77
N LEU A 92 14.18 7.15 -1.17
CA LEU A 92 15.48 7.38 -1.77
C LEU A 92 15.77 6.28 -2.79
N GLY A 93 16.27 6.66 -3.97
CA GLY A 93 16.73 5.70 -4.95
C GLY A 93 17.83 4.83 -4.33
N GLY A 94 17.69 3.50 -4.42
CA GLY A 94 18.65 2.58 -3.82
C GLY A 94 18.36 2.16 -2.38
N THR A 95 17.24 2.56 -1.75
CA THR A 95 16.88 2.15 -0.38
C THR A 95 16.96 0.63 -0.17
N LEU A 96 16.50 -0.18 -1.13
CA LEU A 96 16.59 -1.65 -1.03
C LEU A 96 17.76 -2.23 -1.83
N THR A 97 18.09 -1.65 -2.98
CA THR A 97 19.08 -2.23 -3.91
C THR A 97 20.52 -1.82 -3.60
N ASN A 98 20.73 -0.71 -2.90
CA ASN A 98 22.02 -0.25 -2.41
C ASN A 98 21.95 0.07 -0.91
N PHE A 99 21.55 -0.94 -0.13
CA PHE A 99 21.37 -0.76 1.31
C PHE A 99 22.68 -0.46 2.04
N GLY A 100 23.84 -0.88 1.53
CA GLY A 100 25.14 -0.60 2.15
C GLY A 100 25.41 0.91 2.31
N THR A 101 25.19 1.71 1.27
CA THR A 101 25.33 3.17 1.33
C THR A 101 24.26 3.83 2.20
N ILE A 102 23.02 3.31 2.13
CA ILE A 102 21.91 3.86 2.92
C ILE A 102 22.13 3.61 4.41
N LYS A 103 22.62 2.42 4.77
CA LYS A 103 22.96 2.05 6.15
C LYS A 103 24.00 3.00 6.75
N GLN A 104 25.04 3.37 6.00
CA GLN A 104 26.03 4.35 6.45
C GLN A 104 25.39 5.72 6.78
N SER A 105 24.40 6.13 5.99
CA SER A 105 23.67 7.38 6.25
C SER A 105 22.81 7.29 7.51
N ILE A 106 22.19 6.13 7.76
CA ILE A 106 21.42 5.87 8.98
C ILE A 106 22.34 5.85 10.21
N GLU A 107 23.49 5.19 10.11
CA GLU A 107 24.48 5.11 11.20
C GLU A 107 25.03 6.48 11.58
N ARG A 108 25.19 7.40 10.61
CA ARG A 108 25.61 8.79 10.87
C ARG A 108 24.56 9.63 11.61
N MET A 109 23.29 9.23 11.56
CA MET A 109 22.20 9.93 12.25
C MET A 109 22.03 9.48 13.72
N LYS A 110 22.74 8.41 14.15
CA LYS A 110 22.86 8.04 15.56
C LYS A 110 23.83 8.98 16.28
#